data_AF-A0A5N5HQ00-F1
#
_entry.id   AF-A0A5N5HQ00-F1
#
_cell.length_a   1.000
_cell.length_b   1.000
_cell.length_c   1.000
_cell.angle_alpha   90.00
_cell.angle_beta   90.00
_cell.angle_gamma   90.00
#
_symmetry.space_group_name_H-M   'P 1'
#
loop_
_entity.id
_entity.type
_entity.pdbx_description
1 polymer ?
#
loop_
_entity_poly.entity_id
_entity_poly.type
_entity_poly.pdbx_seq_one_letter_code
_entity_poly.pdbx_strand_id
1 'polypeptide(L)'
;MGSVSLKIGDGSARFRRASLCSSAVNLLMLFSVITTNLFALYAFTYSPKDHQTYHLLHHTQKNISLISEQVALILREIDSSQKKLAQMEKELLGYESIDLSNPNIANELKVFLQHHQLPLGKDSKTGITEMVASVGHSCEKSAGLLSQYMNYKVSGPCPDDWSLAQKLILRGCEPLPRRRCFAKTVPKVGLDPFPISLWKPVSDKIVSWSGLGCKKFECLNAKKLSRDCVGCFDLVNGSENERFVKARSKNDFLIDDVLALGSGGIRIGFDIGGGSGTFAARMAERNVTVITNTLNIEAPFNEFIAARGLFPLFLSLDHTFPFHDNVFDLVHAASGLDVGGKPEKFEFLMFDIDRILRAGGLFWLDNFYCSDDEKKRDLTRLIERFGYKKLKWVVGEKADTAGSGKLEIYLSAVLQKPVRV
;
A
#
# COMPACT_ATOMS: atom_id res chain seq x y z
N MET A 1 36.63 -23.11 23.53
CA MET A 1 36.29 -21.67 23.41
C MET A 1 35.80 -21.18 24.76
N GLY A 2 36.29 -20.06 25.28
CA GLY A 2 35.92 -19.55 26.62
C GLY A 2 34.49 -19.04 26.69
N SER A 3 33.83 -19.18 27.85
CA SER A 3 32.47 -18.67 28.06
C SER A 3 32.47 -17.14 28.14
N VAL A 4 31.63 -16.50 27.33
CA VAL A 4 31.40 -15.06 27.37
C VAL A 4 30.17 -14.81 28.24
N SER A 5 30.33 -14.08 29.35
CA SER A 5 29.21 -13.53 30.13
C SER A 5 29.13 -12.04 29.82
N LEU A 6 28.10 -11.63 29.08
CA LEU A 6 27.78 -10.23 28.85
C LEU A 6 26.77 -9.79 29.91
N LYS A 7 27.22 -9.03 30.90
CA LYS A 7 26.34 -8.26 31.76
C LYS A 7 26.11 -6.91 31.08
N ILE A 8 24.89 -6.68 30.62
CA ILE A 8 24.48 -5.43 29.97
C ILE A 8 24.44 -4.35 31.05
N GLY A 9 25.35 -3.38 31.00
CA GLY A 9 25.35 -2.23 31.92
C GLY A 9 26.62 -1.39 31.93
N ASP A 10 27.81 -2.01 31.88
CA ASP A 10 29.08 -1.28 31.88
C ASP A 10 29.96 -1.78 30.73
N GLY A 11 30.30 -0.89 29.80
CA GLY A 11 31.00 -1.16 28.54
C GLY A 11 32.44 -1.66 28.64
N SER A 12 32.72 -2.68 29.47
CA SER A 12 34.02 -3.34 29.52
C SER A 12 33.87 -4.87 29.55
N ALA A 13 34.37 -5.55 28.52
CA ALA A 13 34.42 -7.01 28.46
C ALA A 13 35.72 -7.51 29.14
N ARG A 14 35.59 -8.23 30.26
CA ARG A 14 36.73 -8.91 30.91
C ARG A 14 36.80 -10.37 30.49
N PHE A 15 37.95 -10.79 29.95
CA PHE A 15 38.22 -12.17 29.55
C PHE A 15 38.82 -12.95 30.73
N ARG A 16 38.20 -14.07 31.12
CA ARG A 16 38.72 -14.99 32.13
C ARG A 16 39.56 -16.07 31.45
N ARG A 17 40.81 -16.28 31.91
CA ARG A 17 41.68 -17.38 31.42
C ARG A 17 41.03 -18.74 31.74
N ALA A 18 41.03 -19.64 30.75
CA ALA A 18 40.43 -20.96 30.85
C ALA A 18 41.13 -21.81 31.92
N SER A 19 40.36 -22.40 32.82
CA SER A 19 40.83 -23.44 33.74
C SER A 19 40.86 -24.82 33.05
N LEU A 20 41.67 -25.72 33.58
CA LEU A 20 41.94 -27.08 33.09
C LEU A 20 40.67 -27.93 32.82
N CYS A 21 39.54 -27.65 33.46
CA CYS A 21 38.27 -28.36 33.20
C CYS A 21 37.69 -28.10 31.80
N SER A 22 38.04 -27.00 31.12
CA SER A 22 37.51 -26.71 29.78
C SER A 22 38.11 -27.61 28.70
N SER A 23 39.32 -28.14 28.88
CA SER A 23 39.94 -29.00 27.85
C SER A 23 39.30 -30.39 27.79
N ALA A 24 38.89 -30.96 28.93
CA ALA A 24 38.24 -32.26 28.99
C ALA A 24 36.88 -32.29 28.26
N VAL A 25 36.09 -31.23 28.39
CA VAL A 25 34.79 -31.10 27.69
C VAL A 25 35.00 -30.94 26.18
N ASN A 26 36.02 -30.18 25.77
CA ASN A 26 36.35 -30.05 24.35
C ASN A 26 36.88 -31.37 23.75
N LEU A 27 37.64 -32.15 24.53
CA LEU A 27 38.09 -33.50 24.14
C LEU A 27 36.92 -34.48 24.02
N LEU A 28 35.95 -34.44 24.93
CA LEU A 28 34.73 -35.25 24.85
C LEU A 28 33.88 -34.89 23.63
N MET A 29 33.72 -33.60 23.33
CA MET A 29 33.00 -33.14 22.14
C MET A 29 33.72 -33.56 20.85
N LEU A 30 35.05 -33.45 20.80
CA LEU A 30 35.83 -33.91 19.65
C LEU A 30 35.73 -35.43 19.48
N PHE A 31 35.81 -36.19 20.58
CA PHE A 31 35.65 -37.64 20.56
C PHE A 31 34.24 -38.05 20.09
N SER A 32 33.20 -37.33 20.50
CA SER A 32 31.82 -37.54 20.04
C SER A 32 31.65 -37.27 18.54
N VAL A 33 32.27 -36.21 18.02
CA VAL A 33 32.21 -35.89 16.59
C VAL A 33 33.00 -36.92 15.76
N ILE A 34 34.17 -37.37 16.25
CA ILE A 34 34.97 -38.38 15.55
C ILE A 34 34.26 -39.74 15.55
N THR A 35 33.67 -40.15 16.68
CA THR A 35 32.98 -41.44 16.78
C THR A 35 31.69 -41.48 15.95
N THR A 36 30.92 -40.38 15.90
CA THR A 36 29.72 -40.31 15.05
C THR A 36 30.08 -40.33 13.55
N ASN A 37 31.14 -39.64 13.14
CA ASN A 37 31.61 -39.68 11.75
C ASN A 37 32.22 -41.04 11.35
N LEU A 38 32.96 -41.70 12.25
CA LEU A 38 33.47 -43.07 12.02
C LEU A 38 32.35 -44.09 11.93
N PHE A 39 31.32 -43.96 12.77
CA PHE A 39 30.15 -44.83 12.71
C PHE A 39 29.35 -44.60 11.42
N ALA A 40 29.18 -43.35 10.99
CA ALA A 40 28.57 -43.04 9.70
C ALA A 40 29.39 -43.63 8.55
N LEU A 41 30.71 -43.46 8.55
CA LEU A 41 31.59 -44.05 7.55
C LEU A 41 31.47 -45.58 7.52
N TYR A 42 31.47 -46.24 8.68
CA TYR A 42 31.26 -47.69 8.77
C TYR A 42 29.89 -48.09 8.22
N ALA A 43 28.81 -47.40 8.59
CA ALA A 43 27.47 -47.68 8.09
C ALA A 43 27.34 -47.50 6.57
N PHE A 44 28.06 -46.54 5.97
CA PHE A 44 28.03 -46.29 4.53
C PHE A 44 29.01 -47.14 3.71
N THR A 45 30.07 -47.68 4.33
CA THR A 45 31.10 -48.46 3.64
C THR A 45 31.02 -49.96 3.91
N TYR A 46 30.25 -50.37 4.92
CA TYR A 46 30.02 -51.77 5.23
C TYR A 46 29.14 -52.44 4.17
N SER A 47 29.78 -53.18 3.27
CA SER A 47 29.14 -54.09 2.32
C SER A 47 29.34 -55.53 2.82
N PRO A 48 28.27 -56.26 3.19
CA PRO A 48 28.41 -57.62 3.68
C PRO A 48 28.79 -58.55 2.51
N LYS A 49 29.96 -59.18 2.61
CA LYS A 49 30.29 -60.38 1.84
C LYS A 49 29.77 -61.59 2.60
N ASP A 50 28.60 -62.11 2.26
CA ASP A 50 28.44 -63.54 2.01
C ASP A 50 27.10 -63.92 1.38
N HIS A 51 27.14 -64.99 0.59
CA HIS A 51 26.05 -65.56 -0.19
C HIS A 51 24.91 -66.12 0.68
N GLN A 52 23.82 -65.36 0.88
CA GLN A 52 22.45 -65.91 1.04
C GLN A 52 21.28 -64.88 1.02
N THR A 53 21.48 -63.65 0.53
CA THR A 53 20.54 -62.53 0.74
C THR A 53 19.67 -62.13 -0.46
N TYR A 54 19.54 -62.97 -1.49
CA TYR A 54 18.69 -62.65 -2.66
C TYR A 54 17.18 -62.70 -2.39
N HIS A 55 16.73 -63.37 -1.33
CA HIS A 55 15.30 -63.42 -0.97
C HIS A 55 14.83 -62.25 -0.08
N LEU A 56 15.72 -61.60 0.70
CA LEU A 56 15.33 -60.50 1.60
C LEU A 56 15.31 -59.12 0.91
N LEU A 57 16.14 -58.91 -0.12
CA LEU A 57 16.21 -57.67 -0.89
C LEU A 57 14.98 -57.45 -1.79
N HIS A 58 14.42 -58.53 -2.34
CA HIS A 58 13.17 -58.46 -3.11
C HIS A 58 11.96 -58.08 -2.24
N HIS A 59 11.97 -58.47 -0.96
CA HIS A 59 10.90 -58.14 -0.03
C HIS A 59 10.99 -56.70 0.47
N THR A 60 12.20 -56.17 0.67
CA THR A 60 12.42 -54.76 1.08
C THR A 60 12.21 -53.77 -0.07
N GLN A 61 12.60 -54.09 -1.31
CA GLN A 61 12.23 -53.26 -2.47
C GLN A 61 10.72 -53.27 -2.74
N LYS A 62 10.04 -54.43 -2.62
CA LYS A 62 8.58 -54.49 -2.68
C LYS A 62 7.91 -53.69 -1.57
N ASN A 63 8.47 -53.70 -0.35
CA ASN A 63 7.95 -52.92 0.76
C ASN A 63 8.15 -51.41 0.55
N ILE A 64 9.28 -50.98 -0.02
CA ILE A 64 9.51 -49.56 -0.37
C ILE A 64 8.58 -49.12 -1.51
N SER A 65 8.36 -49.97 -2.53
CA SER A 65 7.38 -49.66 -3.58
C SER A 65 5.95 -49.61 -3.03
N LEU A 66 5.60 -50.52 -2.11
CA LEU A 66 4.30 -50.53 -1.43
C LEU A 66 4.10 -49.29 -0.56
N ILE A 67 5.13 -48.88 0.19
CA ILE A 67 5.10 -47.67 1.02
C ILE A 67 4.99 -46.43 0.12
N SER A 68 5.72 -46.37 -0.99
CA SER A 68 5.59 -45.27 -1.96
C SER A 68 4.20 -45.21 -2.59
N GLU A 69 3.59 -46.36 -2.88
CA GLU A 69 2.25 -46.46 -3.44
C GLU A 69 1.18 -46.07 -2.39
N GLN A 70 1.33 -46.51 -1.15
CA GLN A 70 0.50 -46.12 -0.01
C GLN A 70 0.61 -44.62 0.30
N VAL A 71 1.82 -44.04 0.26
CA VAL A 71 2.02 -42.59 0.42
C VAL A 71 1.38 -41.83 -0.72
N ALA A 72 1.47 -42.31 -1.97
CA ALA A 72 0.79 -41.71 -3.12
C ALA A 72 -0.74 -41.77 -2.99
N LEU A 73 -1.29 -42.87 -2.45
CA LEU A 73 -2.72 -43.00 -2.15
C LEU A 73 -3.15 -42.04 -1.03
N ILE A 74 -2.37 -41.93 0.04
CA ILE A 74 -2.62 -40.98 1.14
C ILE A 74 -2.62 -39.54 0.60
N LEU A 75 -1.63 -39.17 -0.22
CA LEU A 75 -1.57 -37.85 -0.84
C LEU A 75 -2.77 -37.57 -1.76
N ARG A 76 -3.23 -38.57 -2.53
CA ARG A 76 -4.47 -38.47 -3.32
C ARG A 76 -5.72 -38.31 -2.45
N GLU A 77 -5.80 -39.03 -1.35
CA GLU A 77 -6.92 -38.94 -0.40
C GLU A 77 -6.94 -37.57 0.30
N ILE A 78 -5.77 -37.02 0.64
CA ILE A 78 -5.61 -35.67 1.18
C ILE A 78 -6.04 -34.63 0.15
N ASP A 79 -5.57 -34.72 -1.10
CA ASP A 79 -5.97 -33.81 -2.19
C ASP A 79 -7.49 -33.87 -2.46
N SER A 80 -8.06 -35.08 -2.47
CA SER A 80 -9.51 -35.31 -2.58
C SER A 80 -10.28 -34.70 -1.42
N SER A 81 -9.80 -34.88 -0.20
CA SER A 81 -10.42 -34.32 1.02
C SER A 81 -10.34 -32.80 1.05
N GLN A 82 -9.21 -32.22 0.64
CA GLN A 82 -9.06 -30.77 0.51
C GLN A 82 -9.99 -30.19 -0.56
N LYS A 83 -10.13 -30.87 -1.72
CA LYS A 83 -11.10 -30.48 -2.75
C LYS A 83 -12.54 -30.53 -2.26
N LYS A 84 -12.93 -31.59 -1.53
CA LYS A 84 -14.25 -31.68 -0.91
C LYS A 84 -14.47 -30.59 0.14
N LEU A 85 -13.45 -30.28 0.95
CA LEU A 85 -13.52 -29.21 1.94
C LEU A 85 -13.71 -27.86 1.26
N ALA A 86 -12.91 -27.54 0.24
CA ALA A 86 -13.03 -26.31 -0.54
C ALA A 86 -14.39 -26.21 -1.26
N GLN A 87 -14.93 -27.33 -1.74
CA GLN A 87 -16.26 -27.37 -2.35
C GLN A 87 -17.37 -27.16 -1.31
N MET A 88 -17.28 -27.78 -0.14
CA MET A 88 -18.21 -27.51 0.96
C MET A 88 -18.09 -26.07 1.44
N GLU A 89 -16.89 -25.50 1.60
CA GLU A 89 -16.70 -24.09 1.94
C GLU A 89 -17.33 -23.17 0.89
N LYS A 90 -17.18 -23.49 -0.40
CA LYS A 90 -17.81 -22.74 -1.50
C LYS A 90 -19.34 -22.82 -1.45
N GLU A 91 -19.90 -24.00 -1.22
CA GLU A 91 -21.36 -24.23 -1.14
C GLU A 91 -21.97 -23.64 0.14
N LEU A 92 -21.24 -23.65 1.25
CA LEU A 92 -21.73 -23.21 2.56
C LEU A 92 -21.53 -21.70 2.81
N LEU A 93 -20.43 -21.13 2.30
CA LEU A 93 -20.06 -19.72 2.53
C LEU A 93 -20.32 -18.83 1.31
N GLY A 94 -20.56 -19.39 0.12
CA GLY A 94 -20.89 -18.63 -1.09
C GLY A 94 -19.77 -17.71 -1.60
N TYR A 95 -18.52 -17.89 -1.17
CA TYR A 95 -17.41 -17.05 -1.63
C TYR A 95 -16.92 -17.45 -3.02
N GLU A 96 -16.93 -16.51 -3.96
CA GLU A 96 -16.21 -16.60 -5.22
C GLU A 96 -14.70 -16.49 -4.96
N SER A 97 -13.94 -17.52 -5.37
CA SER A 97 -12.48 -17.56 -5.26
C SER A 97 -11.85 -17.69 -6.65
N ILE A 98 -10.62 -17.17 -6.78
CA ILE A 98 -9.87 -17.28 -8.04
C ILE A 98 -9.45 -18.73 -8.24
N ASP A 99 -10.00 -19.38 -9.26
CA ASP A 99 -9.65 -20.75 -9.62
C ASP A 99 -8.23 -20.85 -10.20
N LEU A 100 -7.25 -21.15 -9.36
CA LEU A 100 -5.84 -21.30 -9.74
C LEU A 100 -5.57 -22.44 -10.74
N SER A 101 -6.51 -23.37 -10.91
CA SER A 101 -6.40 -24.45 -11.90
C SER A 101 -6.61 -23.96 -13.33
N ASN A 102 -7.25 -22.79 -13.51
CA ASN A 102 -7.51 -22.20 -14.81
C ASN A 102 -6.19 -21.95 -15.58
N PRO A 103 -6.07 -22.46 -16.82
CA PRO A 103 -4.85 -22.28 -17.63
C PRO A 103 -4.62 -20.83 -18.07
N ASN A 104 -5.66 -19.99 -18.06
CA ASN A 104 -5.57 -18.57 -18.46
C ASN A 104 -5.02 -17.67 -17.35
N ILE A 105 -4.75 -18.21 -16.15
CA ILE A 105 -4.14 -17.47 -15.05
C ILE A 105 -2.62 -17.49 -15.19
N ALA A 106 -2.00 -16.30 -15.15
CA ALA A 106 -0.56 -16.13 -15.18
C ALA A 106 0.13 -16.92 -14.06
N ASN A 107 1.24 -17.59 -14.39
CA ASN A 107 2.00 -18.41 -13.45
C ASN A 107 2.45 -17.62 -12.22
N GLU A 108 2.83 -16.35 -12.38
CA GLU A 108 3.23 -15.50 -11.26
C GLU A 108 2.08 -15.22 -10.30
N LEU A 109 0.83 -15.14 -10.77
CA LEU A 109 -0.33 -15.01 -9.89
C LEU A 109 -0.54 -16.28 -9.05
N LYS A 110 -0.34 -17.45 -9.66
CA LYS A 110 -0.41 -18.76 -8.96
C LYS A 110 0.65 -18.84 -7.87
N VAL A 111 1.89 -18.47 -8.20
CA VAL A 111 3.00 -18.45 -7.24
C VAL A 111 2.75 -17.44 -6.12
N PHE A 112 2.19 -16.26 -6.44
CA PHE A 112 1.89 -15.24 -5.44
C PHE A 112 0.83 -15.73 -4.44
N LEU A 113 -0.26 -16.34 -4.92
CA LEU A 113 -1.37 -16.83 -4.09
C LEU A 113 -1.08 -18.18 -3.43
N GLN A 114 0.03 -18.83 -3.76
CA GLN A 114 0.42 -20.09 -3.15
C GLN A 114 0.72 -19.91 -1.65
N HIS A 115 0.14 -20.77 -0.82
CA HIS A 115 0.46 -20.82 0.60
C HIS A 115 1.82 -21.45 0.81
N HIS A 116 2.65 -20.82 1.65
CA HIS A 116 3.99 -21.31 1.97
C HIS A 116 4.06 -21.62 3.45
N GLN A 117 4.46 -22.83 3.84
CA GLN A 117 4.69 -23.14 5.25
C GLN A 117 5.77 -22.22 5.84
N LEU A 118 5.60 -21.82 7.10
CA LEU A 118 6.61 -21.06 7.80
C LEU A 118 7.91 -21.88 7.92
N PRO A 119 9.08 -21.30 7.62
CA PRO A 119 10.36 -22.03 7.64
C PRO A 119 10.69 -22.71 8.96
N LEU A 120 10.18 -22.17 10.08
CA LEU A 120 10.43 -22.66 11.44
C LEU A 120 9.19 -23.33 12.07
N GLY A 121 8.17 -23.63 11.28
CA GLY A 121 6.90 -24.15 11.77
C GLY A 121 6.03 -23.06 12.43
N LYS A 122 5.11 -23.50 13.29
CA LYS A 122 4.08 -22.66 13.91
C LYS A 122 4.69 -21.52 14.73
N ASP A 123 4.29 -20.29 14.46
CA ASP A 123 4.67 -19.15 15.29
C ASP A 123 4.04 -19.25 16.68
N SER A 124 4.86 -19.12 17.72
CA SER A 124 4.42 -19.30 19.11
C SER A 124 3.49 -18.20 19.63
N LYS A 125 3.54 -17.00 19.05
CA LYS A 125 2.75 -15.83 19.50
C LYS A 125 1.41 -15.74 18.79
N THR A 126 1.42 -15.91 17.48
CA THR A 126 0.26 -15.74 16.60
C THR A 126 -0.42 -17.06 16.26
N GLY A 127 0.28 -18.19 16.42
CA GLY A 127 -0.21 -19.51 16.05
C GLY A 127 -0.26 -19.76 14.53
N ILE A 128 0.21 -18.81 13.72
CA ILE A 128 0.23 -18.92 12.26
C ILE A 128 1.21 -20.03 11.85
N THR A 129 0.83 -20.83 10.86
CA THR A 129 1.65 -21.93 10.31
C THR A 129 2.09 -21.66 8.88
N GLU A 130 1.37 -20.80 8.16
CA GLU A 130 1.57 -20.52 6.75
C GLU A 130 1.70 -19.03 6.48
N MET A 131 2.58 -18.68 5.55
CA MET A 131 2.61 -17.39 4.89
C MET A 131 1.57 -17.42 3.76
N VAL A 132 0.58 -16.56 3.89
CA VAL A 132 -0.47 -16.36 2.89
C VAL A 132 -0.33 -14.98 2.26
N ALA A 133 -0.56 -14.90 0.96
CA ALA A 133 -0.74 -13.63 0.28
C ALA A 133 -2.19 -13.54 -0.20
N SER A 134 -2.78 -12.36 -0.14
CA SER A 134 -4.15 -12.12 -0.57
C SER A 134 -4.20 -11.09 -1.69
N VAL A 135 -5.28 -11.17 -2.46
CA VAL A 135 -5.74 -10.10 -3.34
C VAL A 135 -7.14 -9.70 -2.88
N GLY A 136 -7.53 -8.45 -3.13
CA GLY A 136 -8.86 -7.98 -2.78
C GLY A 136 -9.95 -8.86 -3.40
N HIS A 137 -11.05 -9.11 -2.69
CA HIS A 137 -12.11 -10.02 -3.17
C HIS A 137 -12.66 -9.61 -4.54
N SER A 138 -12.80 -8.30 -4.80
CA SER A 138 -13.24 -7.78 -6.11
C SER A 138 -12.26 -8.01 -7.26
N CYS A 139 -11.02 -8.44 -6.99
CA CYS A 139 -10.09 -8.87 -8.02
C CYS A 139 -10.59 -10.08 -8.82
N GLU A 140 -11.39 -10.96 -8.21
CA GLU A 140 -11.97 -12.13 -8.86
C GLU A 140 -12.76 -11.72 -10.12
N LYS A 141 -13.59 -10.68 -9.99
CA LYS A 141 -14.39 -10.10 -11.10
C LYS A 141 -13.53 -9.48 -12.21
N SER A 142 -12.24 -9.27 -11.93
CA SER A 142 -11.24 -8.76 -12.86
C SER A 142 -10.09 -9.75 -13.07
N ALA A 143 -10.31 -11.06 -12.89
CA ALA A 143 -9.27 -12.08 -12.96
C ALA A 143 -8.47 -12.04 -14.27
N GLY A 144 -9.11 -11.75 -15.41
CA GLY A 144 -8.41 -11.57 -16.70
C GLY A 144 -7.43 -10.40 -16.71
N LEU A 145 -7.84 -9.24 -16.17
CA LEU A 145 -6.97 -8.06 -16.04
C LEU A 145 -5.87 -8.30 -15.01
N LEU A 146 -6.18 -9.00 -13.91
CA LEU A 146 -5.20 -9.36 -12.89
C LEU A 146 -4.16 -10.35 -13.45
N SER A 147 -4.60 -11.32 -14.24
CA SER A 147 -3.71 -12.26 -14.96
C SER A 147 -2.81 -11.51 -15.94
N GLN A 148 -3.36 -10.56 -16.70
CA GLN A 148 -2.58 -9.68 -17.56
C GLN A 148 -1.55 -8.87 -16.76
N TYR A 149 -1.95 -8.31 -15.61
CA TYR A 149 -1.05 -7.59 -14.70
C TYR A 149 0.06 -8.50 -14.14
N MET A 150 -0.22 -9.78 -13.91
CA MET A 150 0.79 -10.73 -13.42
C MET A 150 1.57 -11.43 -14.53
N ASN A 151 1.36 -11.05 -15.79
CA ASN A 151 2.10 -11.61 -16.92
C ASN A 151 3.36 -10.80 -17.21
N TYR A 152 4.47 -11.18 -16.58
CA TYR A 152 5.78 -10.55 -16.77
C TYR A 152 6.91 -11.57 -16.69
N LYS A 153 8.10 -11.18 -17.17
CA LYS A 153 9.32 -11.99 -17.02
C LYS A 153 9.95 -11.75 -15.66
N VAL A 154 10.14 -12.81 -14.87
CA VAL A 154 10.86 -12.75 -13.59
C VAL A 154 12.27 -12.21 -13.79
N SER A 155 12.68 -11.27 -12.94
CA SER A 155 13.97 -10.57 -13.03
C SER A 155 14.21 -9.86 -14.38
N GLY A 156 13.15 -9.61 -15.15
CA GLY A 156 13.17 -8.78 -16.35
C GLY A 156 12.58 -7.39 -16.09
N PRO A 157 12.50 -6.53 -17.12
CA PRO A 157 11.76 -5.28 -17.02
C PRO A 157 10.26 -5.56 -16.86
N CYS A 158 9.60 -4.83 -15.95
CA CYS A 158 8.15 -4.85 -15.86
C CYS A 158 7.53 -4.25 -17.15
N PRO A 159 6.35 -4.76 -17.58
CA PRO A 159 5.56 -4.10 -18.62
C PRO A 159 5.24 -2.65 -18.22
N ASP A 160 5.17 -1.75 -19.21
CA ASP A 160 4.80 -0.35 -18.99
C ASP A 160 3.27 -0.21 -18.99
N ASP A 161 2.65 -0.73 -17.92
CA ASP A 161 1.20 -0.93 -17.80
C ASP A 161 0.62 -0.31 -16.52
N TRP A 162 1.16 0.84 -16.10
CA TRP A 162 0.66 1.57 -14.93
C TRP A 162 -0.85 1.87 -15.01
N SER A 163 -1.39 2.08 -16.21
CA SER A 163 -2.82 2.31 -16.44
C SER A 163 -3.67 1.06 -16.19
N LEU A 164 -3.12 -0.14 -16.42
CA LEU A 164 -3.75 -1.40 -16.04
C LEU A 164 -3.78 -1.55 -14.51
N ALA A 165 -2.69 -1.18 -13.83
CA ALA A 165 -2.62 -1.16 -12.38
C ALA A 165 -3.69 -0.23 -11.78
N GLN A 166 -3.79 1.01 -12.28
CA GLN A 166 -4.81 1.97 -11.86
C GLN A 166 -6.23 1.45 -12.13
N LYS A 167 -6.45 0.82 -13.28
CA LYS A 167 -7.75 0.25 -13.65
C LYS A 167 -8.17 -0.88 -12.69
N LEU A 168 -7.23 -1.70 -12.24
CA LEU A 168 -7.49 -2.74 -11.23
C LEU A 168 -7.85 -2.12 -9.88
N ILE A 169 -7.07 -1.12 -9.43
CA ILE A 169 -7.33 -0.36 -8.20
C ILE A 169 -8.74 0.27 -8.21
N LEU A 170 -9.10 0.95 -9.31
CA LEU A 170 -10.43 1.56 -9.49
C LEU A 170 -11.57 0.53 -9.59
N ARG A 171 -11.27 -0.75 -9.78
CA ARG A 171 -12.23 -1.87 -9.73
C ARG A 171 -12.26 -2.57 -8.36
N GLY A 172 -11.62 -2.00 -7.35
CA GLY A 172 -11.54 -2.57 -6.00
C GLY A 172 -10.53 -3.72 -5.88
N CYS A 173 -9.63 -3.88 -6.85
CA CYS A 173 -8.57 -4.88 -6.79
C CYS A 173 -7.32 -4.27 -6.14
N GLU A 174 -7.40 -4.08 -4.82
CA GLU A 174 -6.34 -3.48 -4.01
C GLU A 174 -6.23 -4.21 -2.65
N PRO A 175 -5.02 -4.45 -2.09
CA PRO A 175 -3.71 -4.17 -2.67
C PRO A 175 -3.42 -5.04 -3.90
N LEU A 176 -2.64 -4.48 -4.84
CA LEU A 176 -2.18 -5.24 -6.00
C LEU A 176 -1.08 -6.26 -5.59
N PRO A 177 -1.03 -7.44 -6.23
CA PRO A 177 0.02 -8.41 -5.97
C PRO A 177 1.39 -7.86 -6.34
N ARG A 178 2.40 -8.18 -5.51
CA ARG A 178 3.78 -7.76 -5.76
C ARG A 178 4.34 -8.50 -6.97
N ARG A 179 4.99 -7.75 -7.87
CA ARG A 179 5.67 -8.31 -9.05
C ARG A 179 7.14 -8.60 -8.77
N ARG A 180 7.67 -9.67 -9.37
CA ARG A 180 9.10 -10.04 -9.37
C ARG A 180 9.83 -9.55 -10.63
N CYS A 181 9.59 -8.31 -11.02
CA CYS A 181 10.23 -7.64 -12.17
C CYS A 181 10.80 -6.28 -11.75
N PHE A 182 11.68 -5.71 -12.57
CA PHE A 182 12.29 -4.40 -12.34
C PHE A 182 11.42 -3.30 -12.94
N ALA A 183 11.02 -2.33 -12.10
CA ALA A 183 10.27 -1.17 -12.55
C ALA A 183 11.03 -0.38 -13.65
N LYS A 184 10.27 0.27 -14.53
CA LYS A 184 10.83 1.12 -15.58
C LYS A 184 11.72 2.20 -14.96
N THR A 185 12.93 2.34 -15.47
CA THR A 185 13.86 3.38 -15.02
C THR A 185 13.45 4.74 -15.57
N VAL A 186 13.35 5.73 -14.67
CA VAL A 186 13.16 7.14 -15.03
C VAL A 186 14.43 7.90 -14.63
N PRO A 187 15.03 8.71 -15.54
CA PRO A 187 16.24 9.45 -15.23
C PRO A 187 16.04 10.43 -14.06
N LYS A 188 16.96 10.42 -13.09
CA LYS A 188 17.01 11.42 -12.02
C LYS A 188 17.79 12.66 -12.49
N VAL A 189 17.16 13.51 -13.29
CA VAL A 189 17.79 14.70 -13.90
C VAL A 189 16.94 15.95 -13.69
N GLY A 190 17.59 17.10 -13.50
CA GLY A 190 16.88 18.38 -13.37
C GLY A 190 16.00 18.48 -12.13
N LEU A 191 16.37 17.83 -11.03
CA LEU A 191 15.76 18.01 -9.72
C LEU A 191 16.52 19.08 -8.93
N ASP A 192 15.77 20.01 -8.35
CA ASP A 192 16.28 20.98 -7.40
C ASP A 192 16.19 20.44 -5.97
N PRO A 193 17.04 20.91 -5.03
CA PRO A 193 16.92 20.55 -3.63
C PRO A 193 15.70 21.22 -2.99
N PHE A 194 15.15 20.57 -1.96
CA PHE A 194 14.12 21.17 -1.11
C PHE A 194 14.70 22.34 -0.27
N PRO A 195 14.02 23.48 -0.08
CA PRO A 195 12.65 23.80 -0.53
C PRO A 195 12.56 24.48 -1.91
N ILE A 196 13.67 24.68 -2.61
CA ILE A 196 13.71 25.36 -3.91
C ILE A 196 12.84 24.62 -4.95
N SER A 197 12.81 23.29 -4.86
CA SER A 197 11.99 22.40 -5.70
C SER A 197 10.49 22.65 -5.64
N LEU A 198 9.97 23.34 -4.62
CA LEU A 198 8.52 23.54 -4.44
C LEU A 198 7.87 24.34 -5.57
N TRP A 199 8.60 25.32 -6.11
CA TRP A 199 8.08 26.30 -7.08
C TRP A 199 8.95 26.45 -8.33
N LYS A 200 9.92 25.55 -8.53
CA LYS A 200 10.72 25.49 -9.76
C LYS A 200 10.04 24.63 -10.82
N PRO A 201 10.19 24.96 -12.12
CA PRO A 201 9.69 24.13 -13.19
C PRO A 201 10.24 22.70 -13.12
N VAL A 202 9.36 21.71 -13.24
CA VAL A 202 9.73 20.29 -13.25
C VAL A 202 10.11 19.85 -14.66
N SER A 203 11.21 19.11 -14.82
CA SER A 203 11.66 18.62 -16.12
C SER A 203 10.73 17.55 -16.69
N ASP A 204 10.37 17.65 -17.98
CA ASP A 204 9.62 16.60 -18.69
C ASP A 204 10.32 15.22 -18.67
N LYS A 205 11.62 15.16 -18.36
CA LYS A 205 12.42 13.91 -18.35
C LYS A 205 12.27 13.10 -17.05
N ILE A 206 11.67 13.67 -16.00
CA ILE A 206 11.53 13.02 -14.68
C ILE A 206 10.23 12.21 -14.54
N VAL A 207 9.40 12.17 -15.58
CA VAL A 207 8.10 11.48 -15.56
C VAL A 207 7.96 10.49 -16.71
N SER A 208 7.12 9.48 -16.53
CA SER A 208 6.74 8.58 -17.62
C SER A 208 5.53 9.14 -18.37
N TRP A 209 5.72 9.49 -19.64
CA TRP A 209 4.63 9.93 -20.53
C TRP A 209 3.86 8.77 -21.18
N SER A 210 4.11 7.54 -20.75
CA SER A 210 3.47 6.36 -21.33
C SER A 210 1.98 6.34 -21.03
N GLY A 211 1.14 5.96 -21.99
CA GLY A 211 -0.32 5.95 -21.82
C GLY A 211 -0.99 7.32 -21.67
N LEU A 212 -0.23 8.43 -21.62
CA LEU A 212 -0.76 9.78 -21.51
C LEU A 212 -0.88 10.45 -22.88
N GLY A 213 -1.94 11.24 -23.07
CA GLY A 213 -2.19 11.99 -24.30
C GLY A 213 -1.20 13.14 -24.53
N CYS A 214 -0.72 13.77 -23.44
CA CYS A 214 0.35 14.77 -23.50
C CYS A 214 1.72 14.13 -23.33
N LYS A 215 2.77 14.77 -23.89
CA LYS A 215 4.18 14.33 -23.80
C LYS A 215 5.12 15.35 -23.13
N LYS A 216 4.56 16.48 -22.69
CA LYS A 216 5.26 17.58 -21.99
C LYS A 216 4.27 18.31 -21.07
N PHE A 217 4.75 18.95 -20.01
CA PHE A 217 3.91 19.70 -19.06
C PHE A 217 3.20 20.89 -19.72
N GLU A 218 3.82 21.53 -20.71
CA GLU A 218 3.21 22.62 -21.49
C GLU A 218 1.87 22.21 -22.14
N CYS A 219 1.78 20.98 -22.66
CA CYS A 219 0.54 20.43 -23.20
C CYS A 219 -0.54 20.25 -22.13
N LEU A 220 -0.15 19.85 -20.91
CA LEU A 220 -1.08 19.70 -19.79
C LEU A 220 -1.61 21.05 -19.30
N ASN A 221 -0.78 22.09 -19.34
CA ASN A 221 -1.19 23.44 -18.93
C ASN A 221 -2.28 24.03 -19.82
N ALA A 222 -2.32 23.64 -21.10
CA ALA A 222 -3.38 24.05 -22.02
C ALA A 222 -4.71 23.27 -21.85
N LYS A 223 -4.73 22.21 -21.01
CA LYS A 223 -5.89 21.36 -20.81
C LYS A 223 -6.55 21.63 -19.45
N LYS A 224 -7.88 21.50 -19.42
CA LYS A 224 -8.67 21.40 -18.19
C LYS A 224 -8.79 19.93 -17.80
N LEU A 225 -7.88 19.45 -16.94
CA LEU A 225 -7.86 18.04 -16.51
C LEU A 225 -8.93 17.74 -15.45
N SER A 226 -9.16 18.69 -14.56
CA SER A 226 -10.22 18.62 -13.55
C SER A 226 -10.68 20.04 -13.19
N ARG A 227 -11.70 20.16 -12.34
CA ARG A 227 -12.16 21.45 -11.80
C ARG A 227 -11.05 22.16 -11.02
N ASP A 228 -10.22 21.39 -10.32
CA ASP A 228 -9.16 21.89 -9.41
C ASP A 228 -7.77 21.95 -10.04
N CYS A 229 -7.61 21.52 -11.30
CA CYS A 229 -6.36 21.57 -12.05
C CYS A 229 -6.57 22.20 -13.44
N VAL A 230 -6.44 23.53 -13.49
CA VAL A 230 -6.35 24.32 -14.74
C VAL A 230 -5.00 24.99 -14.75
N GLY A 231 -4.08 24.56 -15.62
CA GLY A 231 -2.71 25.06 -15.62
C GLY A 231 -1.90 24.66 -14.39
N CYS A 232 -2.27 23.58 -13.68
CA CYS A 232 -1.71 23.27 -12.37
C CYS A 232 -0.26 22.76 -12.37
N PHE A 233 0.35 22.59 -13.55
CA PHE A 233 1.76 22.24 -13.71
C PHE A 233 2.66 23.46 -13.99
N ASP A 234 2.08 24.64 -14.25
CA ASP A 234 2.83 25.90 -14.35
C ASP A 234 3.02 26.50 -12.95
N LEU A 235 4.13 26.14 -12.32
CA LEU A 235 4.46 26.58 -10.96
C LEU A 235 4.95 28.03 -10.89
N VAL A 236 5.33 28.65 -12.01
CA VAL A 236 6.01 29.96 -12.04
C VAL A 236 5.09 31.05 -12.58
N ASN A 237 4.53 30.84 -13.77
CA ASN A 237 3.66 31.84 -14.43
C ASN A 237 2.18 31.55 -14.21
N GLY A 238 1.86 30.35 -13.70
CA GLY A 238 0.51 29.93 -13.40
C GLY A 238 -0.02 30.48 -12.07
N SER A 239 -1.23 30.05 -11.73
CA SER A 239 -1.94 30.52 -10.52
C SER A 239 -1.69 29.69 -9.26
N GLU A 240 -1.01 28.55 -9.38
CA GLU A 240 -0.77 27.63 -8.26
C GLU A 240 0.07 28.28 -7.16
N ASN A 241 1.01 29.15 -7.52
CA ASN A 241 1.85 29.91 -6.58
C ASN A 241 1.13 31.08 -5.88
N GLU A 242 -0.17 31.26 -6.09
CA GLU A 242 -1.01 32.16 -5.31
C GLU A 242 -2.05 31.39 -4.48
N ARG A 243 -2.26 30.10 -4.78
CA ARG A 243 -3.25 29.25 -4.10
C ARG A 243 -2.90 29.14 -2.60
N PHE A 244 -3.93 29.24 -1.77
CA PHE A 244 -3.89 29.21 -0.29
C PHE A 244 -3.15 30.38 0.40
N VAL A 245 -2.58 31.33 -0.35
CA VAL A 245 -1.93 32.53 0.20
C VAL A 245 -2.62 33.82 -0.22
N LYS A 246 -3.43 33.78 -1.29
CA LYS A 246 -4.24 34.89 -1.76
C LYS A 246 -5.67 34.42 -2.02
N ALA A 247 -6.62 35.01 -1.30
CA ALA A 247 -8.04 34.68 -1.46
C ALA A 247 -8.57 35.31 -2.76
N ARG A 248 -9.22 34.51 -3.61
CA ARG A 248 -9.87 34.98 -4.85
C ARG A 248 -11.37 35.08 -4.71
N SER A 249 -11.92 34.32 -3.77
CA SER A 249 -13.32 34.27 -3.41
C SER A 249 -13.45 34.11 -1.89
N LYS A 250 -14.67 34.32 -1.37
CA LYS A 250 -14.97 34.15 0.07
C LYS A 250 -14.75 32.73 0.57
N ASN A 251 -14.74 31.75 -0.33
CA ASN A 251 -14.57 30.32 -0.05
C ASN A 251 -13.10 29.93 0.09
N ASP A 252 -12.17 30.76 -0.38
CA ASP A 252 -10.75 30.41 -0.39
C ASP A 252 -10.13 30.74 0.96
N PHE A 253 -9.94 29.70 1.79
CA PHE A 253 -9.30 29.86 3.08
C PHE A 253 -7.79 29.86 2.94
N LEU A 254 -7.13 30.77 3.65
CA LEU A 254 -5.67 30.89 3.65
C LEU A 254 -5.07 29.89 4.62
N ILE A 255 -3.90 29.34 4.28
CA ILE A 255 -3.24 28.35 5.13
C ILE A 255 -2.94 28.92 6.51
N ASP A 256 -2.43 30.15 6.60
CA ASP A 256 -2.06 30.75 7.89
C ASP A 256 -3.31 30.97 8.78
N ASP A 257 -4.46 31.31 8.18
CA ASP A 257 -5.74 31.41 8.91
C ASP A 257 -6.18 30.04 9.44
N VAL A 258 -6.10 28.98 8.63
CA VAL A 258 -6.53 27.64 9.05
C VAL A 258 -5.58 27.08 10.11
N LEU A 259 -4.27 27.29 9.96
CA LEU A 259 -3.30 26.87 10.97
C LEU A 259 -3.53 27.57 12.31
N ALA A 260 -3.91 28.85 12.31
CA ALA A 260 -4.23 29.61 13.52
C ALA A 260 -5.49 29.10 14.26
N LEU A 261 -6.40 28.40 13.56
CA LEU A 261 -7.57 27.76 14.17
C LEU A 261 -7.22 26.46 14.91
N GLY A 262 -6.06 25.86 14.61
CA GLY A 262 -5.62 24.61 15.21
C GLY A 262 -5.06 24.80 16.62
N SER A 263 -5.73 24.23 17.62
CA SER A 263 -5.20 24.16 18.99
C SER A 263 -4.13 23.06 19.09
N GLY A 264 -2.95 23.36 19.62
CA GLY A 264 -1.89 22.37 19.88
C GLY A 264 -0.88 22.16 18.75
N GLY A 265 -0.95 22.96 17.68
CA GLY A 265 -0.04 22.92 16.54
C GLY A 265 -0.35 21.80 15.54
N ILE A 266 -0.08 22.07 14.26
CA ILE A 266 -0.29 21.11 13.15
C ILE A 266 1.08 20.74 12.61
N ARG A 267 1.41 19.44 12.58
CA ARG A 267 2.73 18.95 12.17
C ARG A 267 2.67 17.99 10.98
N ILE A 268 1.59 17.22 10.92
CA ILE A 268 1.37 16.23 9.87
C ILE A 268 -0.05 16.32 9.33
N GLY A 269 -0.17 16.35 8.01
CA GLY A 269 -1.44 16.42 7.29
C GLY A 269 -1.63 15.31 6.26
N PHE A 270 -2.88 15.04 5.92
CA PHE A 270 -3.27 14.19 4.80
C PHE A 270 -4.12 14.99 3.83
N ASP A 271 -3.81 14.92 2.54
CA ASP A 271 -4.42 15.72 1.51
C ASP A 271 -5.13 14.83 0.48
N ILE A 272 -6.45 14.88 0.47
CA ILE A 272 -7.32 14.11 -0.40
C ILE A 272 -7.66 14.93 -1.64
N GLY A 273 -7.20 14.46 -2.80
CA GLY A 273 -7.44 15.15 -4.06
C GLY A 273 -6.53 16.36 -4.28
N GLY A 274 -5.30 16.33 -3.76
CA GLY A 274 -4.35 17.45 -3.80
C GLY A 274 -3.83 17.88 -5.17
N GLY A 275 -4.31 17.25 -6.26
CA GLY A 275 -3.92 17.58 -7.63
C GLY A 275 -2.42 17.50 -7.86
N SER A 276 -1.80 18.63 -8.19
CA SER A 276 -0.35 18.74 -8.41
C SER A 276 0.49 18.89 -7.12
N GLY A 277 -0.14 18.80 -5.94
CA GLY A 277 0.52 18.85 -4.63
C GLY A 277 0.72 20.26 -4.08
N THR A 278 -0.03 21.25 -4.56
CA THR A 278 0.12 22.66 -4.16
C THR A 278 -0.20 22.89 -2.68
N PHE A 279 -1.21 22.21 -2.14
CA PHE A 279 -1.50 22.26 -0.70
C PHE A 279 -0.32 21.74 0.13
N ALA A 280 0.22 20.56 -0.23
CA ALA A 280 1.40 20.01 0.42
C ALA A 280 2.63 20.92 0.31
N ALA A 281 2.86 21.56 -0.84
CA ALA A 281 3.94 22.52 -1.03
C ALA A 281 3.85 23.69 -0.04
N ARG A 282 2.65 24.26 0.10
CA ARG A 282 2.41 25.38 1.02
C ARG A 282 2.54 25.01 2.48
N MET A 283 2.05 23.83 2.84
CA MET A 283 2.18 23.28 4.19
C MET A 283 3.65 23.03 4.53
N ALA A 284 4.44 22.56 3.57
CA ALA A 284 5.87 22.35 3.73
C ALA A 284 6.65 23.65 3.99
N GLU A 285 6.24 24.80 3.43
CA GLU A 285 6.79 26.13 3.76
C GLU A 285 6.56 26.51 5.24
N ARG A 286 5.54 25.93 5.90
CA ARG A 286 5.26 26.07 7.33
C ARG A 286 5.79 24.89 8.17
N ASN A 287 6.69 24.09 7.62
CA ASN A 287 7.23 22.89 8.26
C ASN A 287 6.17 21.82 8.61
N VAL A 288 5.07 21.78 7.86
CA VAL A 288 4.04 20.74 8.01
C VAL A 288 4.24 19.69 6.92
N THR A 289 4.43 18.43 7.33
CA THR A 289 4.55 17.31 6.38
C THR A 289 3.18 16.87 5.92
N VAL A 290 2.95 16.79 4.61
CA VAL A 290 1.67 16.35 4.05
C VAL A 290 1.87 15.15 3.15
N ILE A 291 1.04 14.13 3.35
CA ILE A 291 0.90 13.01 2.43
C ILE A 291 -0.27 13.32 1.49
N THR A 292 -0.02 13.39 0.19
CA THR A 292 -1.02 13.74 -0.83
C THR A 292 -1.52 12.49 -1.54
N ASN A 293 -2.78 12.15 -1.34
CA ASN A 293 -3.45 11.12 -2.12
C ASN A 293 -3.71 11.60 -3.55
N THR A 294 -3.31 10.82 -4.55
CA THR A 294 -3.54 11.14 -5.96
C THR A 294 -3.47 9.92 -6.88
N LEU A 295 -4.23 9.97 -7.97
CA LEU A 295 -4.17 9.02 -9.09
C LEU A 295 -3.64 9.73 -10.34
N ASN A 296 -3.08 8.98 -11.28
CA ASN A 296 -2.59 9.52 -12.55
C ASN A 296 -3.75 9.59 -13.57
N ILE A 297 -4.65 10.56 -13.38
CA ILE A 297 -5.78 10.80 -14.29
C ILE A 297 -5.33 11.79 -15.37
N GLU A 298 -5.08 11.30 -16.58
CA GLU A 298 -4.64 12.08 -17.76
C GLU A 298 -3.31 12.85 -17.63
N ALA A 299 -2.67 12.81 -16.45
CA ALA A 299 -1.39 13.43 -16.16
C ALA A 299 -0.58 12.62 -15.14
N PRO A 300 0.76 12.80 -15.09
CA PRO A 300 1.65 12.07 -14.18
C PRO A 300 1.74 12.79 -12.82
N PHE A 301 0.63 12.86 -12.09
CA PHE A 301 0.53 13.61 -10.82
C PHE A 301 1.50 13.07 -9.76
N ASN A 302 1.61 11.75 -9.62
CA ASN A 302 2.46 11.13 -8.61
C ASN A 302 3.93 11.51 -8.82
N GLU A 303 4.43 11.36 -10.04
CA GLU A 303 5.81 11.69 -10.39
C GLU A 303 6.08 13.20 -10.31
N PHE A 304 5.11 14.03 -10.68
CA PHE A 304 5.22 15.49 -10.56
C PHE A 304 5.32 15.94 -9.09
N ILE A 305 4.47 15.40 -8.22
CA ILE A 305 4.50 15.69 -6.77
C ILE A 305 5.84 15.23 -6.18
N ALA A 306 6.28 14.02 -6.49
CA ALA A 306 7.57 13.49 -6.03
C ALA A 306 8.76 14.35 -6.51
N ALA A 307 8.74 14.84 -7.75
CA ALA A 307 9.79 15.68 -8.30
C ALA A 307 9.94 17.04 -7.58
N ARG A 308 8.87 17.52 -6.94
CA ARG A 308 8.89 18.72 -6.08
C ARG A 308 9.45 18.45 -4.68
N GLY A 309 9.77 17.20 -4.35
CA GLY A 309 10.19 16.77 -3.01
C GLY A 309 9.03 16.57 -2.04
N LEU A 310 7.81 16.36 -2.56
CA LEU A 310 6.59 16.13 -1.79
C LEU A 310 6.22 14.65 -1.80
N PHE A 311 5.30 14.24 -0.91
CA PHE A 311 4.95 12.84 -0.71
C PHE A 311 3.62 12.48 -1.41
N PRO A 312 3.63 11.84 -2.59
CA PRO A 312 2.43 11.30 -3.20
C PRO A 312 2.08 9.91 -2.62
N LEU A 313 0.79 9.63 -2.50
CA LEU A 313 0.25 8.32 -2.18
C LEU A 313 -0.71 7.90 -3.30
N PHE A 314 -0.36 6.81 -4.00
CA PHE A 314 -1.16 6.27 -5.09
C PHE A 314 -2.24 5.34 -4.54
N LEU A 315 -3.46 5.84 -4.39
CA LEU A 315 -4.53 5.17 -3.65
C LEU A 315 -5.92 5.49 -4.21
N SER A 316 -6.83 4.51 -4.23
CA SER A 316 -8.27 4.78 -4.39
C SER A 316 -8.90 5.26 -3.08
N LEU A 317 -9.99 6.03 -3.16
CA LEU A 317 -10.80 6.42 -1.99
C LEU A 317 -11.84 5.37 -1.59
N ASP A 318 -11.97 4.28 -2.35
CA ASP A 318 -12.95 3.22 -2.12
C ASP A 318 -12.52 2.18 -1.06
N HIS A 319 -11.34 2.32 -0.46
CA HIS A 319 -10.85 1.41 0.57
C HIS A 319 -10.31 2.18 1.78
N THR A 320 -10.14 1.47 2.89
CA THR A 320 -9.64 2.02 4.14
C THR A 320 -8.21 2.55 3.99
N PHE A 321 -7.98 3.81 4.35
CA PHE A 321 -6.67 4.43 4.28
C PHE A 321 -5.61 3.61 5.03
N PRO A 322 -4.42 3.40 4.43
CA PRO A 322 -3.37 2.54 4.97
C PRO A 322 -2.58 3.21 6.12
N PHE A 323 -3.29 3.93 6.98
CA PHE A 323 -2.77 4.60 8.15
C PHE A 323 -3.40 4.01 9.40
N HIS A 324 -2.65 4.02 10.49
CA HIS A 324 -3.20 3.72 11.81
C HIS A 324 -4.22 4.80 12.22
N ASP A 325 -5.03 4.49 13.22
CA ASP A 325 -5.97 5.43 13.82
C ASP A 325 -5.22 6.60 14.47
N ASN A 326 -5.80 7.80 14.41
CA ASN A 326 -5.31 9.03 15.06
C ASN A 326 -3.87 9.41 14.66
N VAL A 327 -3.57 9.40 13.35
CA VAL A 327 -2.25 9.70 12.78
C VAL A 327 -2.09 11.17 12.39
N PHE A 328 -3.15 11.86 11.95
CA PHE A 328 -3.05 13.19 11.37
C PHE A 328 -3.55 14.30 12.29
N ASP A 329 -2.90 15.46 12.23
CA ASP A 329 -3.34 16.68 12.93
C ASP A 329 -4.30 17.49 12.05
N LEU A 330 -4.19 17.33 10.72
CA LEU A 330 -5.06 17.95 9.74
C LEU A 330 -5.38 17.00 8.57
N VAL A 331 -6.63 16.92 8.16
CA VAL A 331 -7.03 16.29 6.89
C VAL A 331 -7.62 17.38 6.01
N HIS A 332 -7.04 17.57 4.83
CA HIS A 332 -7.54 18.45 3.78
C HIS A 332 -8.24 17.63 2.72
N ALA A 333 -9.39 18.08 2.22
CA ALA A 333 -10.07 17.46 1.10
C ALA A 333 -10.61 18.52 0.14
N ALA A 334 -10.17 18.42 -1.12
CA ALA A 334 -10.58 19.33 -2.19
C ALA A 334 -11.88 18.86 -2.89
N SER A 335 -12.33 19.63 -3.88
CA SER A 335 -13.55 19.39 -4.68
C SER A 335 -13.59 18.03 -5.40
N GLY A 336 -12.46 17.33 -5.49
CA GLY A 336 -12.31 16.01 -6.10
C GLY A 336 -12.84 14.81 -5.28
N LEU A 337 -13.55 15.04 -4.17
CA LEU A 337 -14.27 14.01 -3.40
C LEU A 337 -15.51 13.46 -4.15
N ASP A 338 -15.39 13.14 -5.43
CA ASP A 338 -16.47 12.49 -6.17
C ASP A 338 -16.51 10.99 -5.87
N VAL A 339 -17.21 10.62 -4.80
CA VAL A 339 -17.49 9.22 -4.43
C VAL A 339 -18.62 8.59 -5.28
N GLY A 340 -18.80 9.06 -6.52
CA GLY A 340 -19.73 8.45 -7.48
C GLY A 340 -21.20 8.63 -7.11
N GLY A 341 -21.51 9.73 -6.42
CA GLY A 341 -22.88 10.14 -6.09
C GLY A 341 -23.65 9.25 -5.12
N LYS A 342 -23.00 8.27 -4.45
CA LYS A 342 -23.65 7.41 -3.46
C LYS A 342 -23.41 7.94 -2.04
N PRO A 343 -24.46 8.30 -1.27
CA PRO A 343 -24.30 8.89 0.05
C PRO A 343 -23.60 7.95 1.04
N GLU A 344 -23.81 6.64 0.94
CA GLU A 344 -23.20 5.64 1.82
C GLU A 344 -21.68 5.57 1.62
N LYS A 345 -21.20 5.73 0.37
CA LYS A 345 -19.75 5.77 0.10
C LYS A 345 -19.10 6.98 0.76
N PHE A 346 -19.77 8.13 0.70
CA PHE A 346 -19.28 9.33 1.37
C PHE A 346 -19.28 9.17 2.89
N GLU A 347 -20.30 8.51 3.45
CA GLU A 347 -20.35 8.18 4.88
C GLU A 347 -19.20 7.28 5.32
N PHE A 348 -18.90 6.20 4.59
CA PHE A 348 -17.73 5.36 4.87
C PHE A 348 -16.42 6.15 4.82
N LEU A 349 -16.24 7.01 3.80
CA LEU A 349 -15.08 7.87 3.68
C LEU A 349 -14.97 8.84 4.87
N MET A 350 -16.07 9.42 5.32
CA MET A 350 -16.11 10.29 6.49
C MET A 350 -15.72 9.55 7.78
N PHE A 351 -16.15 8.29 7.96
CA PHE A 351 -15.69 7.46 9.07
C PHE A 351 -14.18 7.19 9.02
N ASP A 352 -13.64 6.99 7.83
CA ASP A 352 -12.21 6.73 7.67
C ASP A 352 -11.35 7.99 7.87
N ILE A 353 -11.82 9.14 7.37
CA ILE A 353 -11.25 10.47 7.70
C ILE A 353 -11.25 10.69 9.21
N ASP A 354 -12.40 10.45 9.86
CA ASP A 354 -12.52 10.58 11.31
C ASP A 354 -11.56 9.64 12.03
N ARG A 355 -11.44 8.39 11.61
CA ARG A 355 -10.54 7.38 12.19
C ARG A 355 -9.08 7.84 12.18
N ILE A 356 -8.59 8.38 11.06
CA ILE A 356 -7.18 8.79 10.93
C ILE A 356 -6.88 10.17 11.54
N LEU A 357 -7.89 11.03 11.72
CA LEU A 357 -7.73 12.36 12.30
C LEU A 357 -7.68 12.28 13.83
N ARG A 358 -6.72 12.97 14.46
CA ARG A 358 -6.63 13.06 15.93
C ARG A 358 -7.78 13.89 16.51
N ALA A 359 -8.21 13.56 17.73
CA ALA A 359 -9.11 14.42 18.49
C ALA A 359 -8.49 15.83 18.66
N GLY A 360 -9.29 16.88 18.43
CA GLY A 360 -8.81 18.27 18.38
C GLY A 360 -8.16 18.67 17.04
N GLY A 361 -7.87 17.71 16.15
CA GLY A 361 -7.36 17.95 14.81
C GLY A 361 -8.40 18.58 13.88
N LEU A 362 -7.92 19.13 12.76
CA LEU A 362 -8.75 19.86 11.81
C LEU A 362 -9.11 19.01 10.58
N PHE A 363 -10.39 19.00 10.23
CA PHE A 363 -10.85 18.58 8.91
C PHE A 363 -11.17 19.84 8.10
N TRP A 364 -10.40 20.07 7.04
CA TRP A 364 -10.55 21.19 6.12
C TRP A 364 -11.16 20.69 4.80
N LEU A 365 -12.42 21.03 4.59
CA LEU A 365 -13.12 20.84 3.33
C LEU A 365 -12.94 22.10 2.47
N ASP A 366 -12.18 22.01 1.38
CA ASP A 366 -11.85 23.14 0.50
C ASP A 366 -12.70 23.12 -0.77
N ASN A 367 -13.42 24.21 -1.01
CA ASN A 367 -14.23 24.43 -2.23
C ASN A 367 -14.98 23.16 -2.71
N PHE A 368 -15.66 22.45 -1.81
CA PHE A 368 -16.40 21.23 -2.15
C PHE A 368 -17.63 21.58 -3.00
N TYR A 369 -17.74 20.97 -4.18
CA TYR A 369 -18.82 21.22 -5.12
C TYR A 369 -20.11 20.50 -4.68
N CYS A 370 -21.17 21.28 -4.49
CA CYS A 370 -22.52 20.79 -4.26
C CYS A 370 -23.32 20.99 -5.56
N SER A 371 -23.78 19.90 -6.20
CA SER A 371 -24.57 20.00 -7.43
C SER A 371 -25.90 20.72 -7.25
N ASP A 372 -26.45 20.67 -6.04
CA ASP A 372 -27.73 21.22 -5.66
C ASP A 372 -27.79 21.45 -4.14
N ASP A 373 -28.85 22.14 -3.71
CA ASP A 373 -29.09 22.42 -2.29
C ASP A 373 -29.38 21.17 -1.45
N GLU A 374 -29.85 20.09 -2.07
CA GLU A 374 -30.14 18.83 -1.39
C GLU A 374 -28.84 18.13 -0.98
N LYS A 375 -27.88 17.96 -1.89
CA LYS A 375 -26.55 17.43 -1.56
C LYS A 375 -25.84 18.27 -0.53
N LYS A 376 -25.97 19.60 -0.60
CA LYS A 376 -25.42 20.50 0.43
C LYS A 376 -26.01 20.18 1.81
N ARG A 377 -27.33 20.01 1.89
CA ARG A 377 -28.04 19.68 3.14
C ARG A 377 -27.64 18.31 3.66
N ASP A 378 -27.53 17.31 2.80
CA ASP A 378 -27.16 15.95 3.19
C ASP A 378 -25.72 15.88 3.70
N LEU A 379 -24.79 16.56 3.01
CA LEU A 379 -23.42 16.75 3.47
C LEU A 379 -23.37 17.44 4.84
N THR A 380 -24.15 18.50 5.03
CA THR A 380 -24.22 19.23 6.30
C THR A 380 -24.72 18.33 7.43
N ARG A 381 -25.79 17.57 7.20
CA ARG A 381 -26.35 16.62 8.18
C ARG A 381 -25.36 15.52 8.53
N LEU A 382 -24.64 15.00 7.53
CA LEU A 382 -23.62 13.99 7.75
C LEU A 382 -22.50 14.54 8.64
N ILE A 383 -21.94 15.70 8.32
CA ILE A 383 -20.90 16.35 9.14
C ILE A 383 -21.36 16.56 10.58
N GLU A 384 -22.60 17.01 10.76
CA GLU A 384 -23.20 17.25 12.09
C GLU A 384 -23.33 15.97 12.91
N ARG A 385 -23.63 14.83 12.27
CA ARG A 385 -23.73 13.52 12.94
C ARG A 385 -22.43 13.09 13.61
N PHE A 386 -21.28 13.50 13.08
CA PHE A 386 -19.99 13.19 13.69
C PHE A 386 -19.63 14.11 14.88
N GLY A 387 -20.44 15.15 15.15
CA GLY A 387 -20.22 16.08 16.26
C GLY A 387 -19.03 17.03 16.07
N TYR A 388 -18.61 17.28 14.82
CA TYR A 388 -17.52 18.21 14.55
C TYR A 388 -17.91 19.64 14.94
N LYS A 389 -16.99 20.34 15.60
CA LYS A 389 -17.15 21.77 15.90
C LYS A 389 -16.83 22.58 14.65
N LYS A 390 -17.78 23.38 14.18
CA LYS A 390 -17.60 24.29 13.03
C LYS A 390 -16.76 25.49 13.46
N LEU A 391 -15.52 25.58 13.00
CA LEU A 391 -14.62 26.72 13.28
C LEU A 391 -14.75 27.81 12.21
N LYS A 392 -14.88 27.40 10.95
CA LYS A 392 -15.13 28.30 9.81
C LYS A 392 -16.06 27.59 8.83
N TRP A 393 -17.05 28.29 8.30
CA TRP A 393 -18.04 27.74 7.38
C TRP A 393 -18.51 28.81 6.41
N VAL A 394 -18.28 28.61 5.13
CA VAL A 394 -18.69 29.54 4.06
C VAL A 394 -19.31 28.76 2.93
N VAL A 395 -20.49 29.21 2.51
CA VAL A 395 -21.15 28.76 1.29
C VAL A 395 -21.06 29.89 0.28
N GLY A 396 -20.61 29.58 -0.92
CA GLY A 396 -20.44 30.54 -2.00
C GLY A 396 -20.99 29.99 -3.30
N GLU A 397 -21.34 30.90 -4.19
CA GLU A 397 -21.80 30.57 -5.53
C GLU A 397 -20.73 31.01 -6.53
N LYS A 398 -20.39 30.13 -7.48
CA LYS A 398 -19.51 30.45 -8.61
C LYS A 398 -20.29 30.23 -9.90
N ALA A 399 -20.12 31.12 -10.87
CA ALA A 399 -20.71 30.93 -12.19
C ALA A 399 -20.12 29.67 -12.85
N ASP A 400 -20.96 28.86 -13.47
CA ASP A 400 -20.54 27.63 -14.15
C ASP A 400 -19.43 27.89 -15.18
N THR A 401 -18.31 27.19 -15.01
CA THR A 401 -17.17 27.25 -15.92
C THR A 401 -17.44 26.63 -17.30
N ALA A 402 -18.56 25.93 -17.49
CA ALA A 402 -19.01 25.38 -18.78
C ALA A 402 -19.96 26.31 -19.56
N GLY A 403 -20.20 27.54 -19.08
CA GLY A 403 -20.96 28.56 -19.82
C GLY A 403 -22.47 28.34 -19.85
N SER A 404 -23.03 27.44 -19.03
CA SER A 404 -24.48 27.18 -18.98
C SER A 404 -25.29 28.25 -18.24
N GLY A 405 -24.62 29.21 -17.60
CA GLY A 405 -25.25 30.28 -16.81
C GLY A 405 -25.84 29.81 -15.47
N LYS A 406 -25.72 28.53 -15.11
CA LYS A 406 -26.13 28.02 -13.79
C LYS A 406 -25.11 28.43 -12.73
N LEU A 407 -25.61 28.80 -11.55
CA LEU A 407 -24.80 29.05 -10.37
C LEU A 407 -24.45 27.71 -9.73
N GLU A 408 -23.15 27.45 -9.57
CA GLU A 408 -22.62 26.28 -8.88
C GLU A 408 -22.39 26.62 -7.40
N ILE A 409 -22.88 25.77 -6.50
CA ILE A 409 -22.78 25.98 -5.06
C ILE A 409 -21.52 25.28 -4.56
N TYR A 410 -20.72 26.00 -3.77
CA TYR A 410 -19.50 25.50 -3.17
C TYR A 410 -19.54 25.69 -1.65
N LEU A 411 -19.13 24.65 -0.93
CA LEU A 411 -18.96 24.67 0.52
C LEU A 411 -17.47 24.66 0.88
N SER A 412 -17.06 25.56 1.77
CA SER A 412 -15.73 25.52 2.39
C SER A 412 -15.87 25.58 3.89
N ALA A 413 -15.23 24.64 4.59
CA ALA A 413 -15.37 24.48 6.02
C ALA A 413 -14.04 24.06 6.69
N VAL A 414 -13.80 24.60 7.87
CA VAL A 414 -12.79 24.11 8.81
C VAL A 414 -13.53 23.61 10.03
N LEU A 415 -13.35 22.32 10.30
CA LEU A 415 -14.07 21.57 11.30
C LEU A 415 -13.06 20.99 12.29
N GLN A 416 -13.37 21.02 13.58
CA GLN A 416 -12.51 20.41 14.60
C GLN A 416 -13.14 19.12 15.10
N LYS A 417 -12.36 18.03 15.10
CA LYS A 417 -12.80 16.73 15.61
C LYS A 417 -13.02 16.81 17.12
N PRO A 418 -14.19 16.39 17.65
CA PRO A 418 -14.45 16.42 19.07
C PRO A 418 -13.64 15.35 19.81
N VAL A 419 -13.48 15.52 21.13
CA VAL A 419 -13.08 14.44 22.02
C VAL A 419 -14.33 13.61 22.32
N ARG A 420 -14.33 12.32 21.96
CA ARG A 420 -15.40 11.38 22.31
C ARG A 420 -14.90 10.54 23.49
N VAL A 421 -15.69 10.52 24.57
CA VAL A 421 -15.40 9.78 25.81
C VAL A 421 -16.08 8.43 25.76
#